data_AF-A0A5C8LIH8-F1
#
_entry.id   AF-A0A5C8LIH8-F1
#
_cell.length_a   1.000
_cell.length_b   1.000
_cell.length_c   1.000
_cell.angle_alpha   90.00
_cell.angle_beta   90.00
_cell.angle_gamma   90.00
#
_symmetry.space_group_name_H-M   'P 1'
#
loop_
_entity.id
_entity.type
_entity.pdbx_description
1 polymer ?
#
loop_
_entity_poly.entity_id
_entity_poly.type
_entity_poly.pdbx_seq_one_letter_code
_entity_poly.pdbx_strand_id
1 'polypeptide(L)'
;MIVSWERIILIAVWVIAIAAFFFIPKRHRREAQVIFLFQQFLSWILGLIVVQNGWLQYPVRELHENRTSFTFEFMGYPIIAVYMNLYYPVKKSAWVRFLYMMAYPAAITVIEVMIEVHTELIEYMTWTWYWSFLSIWATLYISFLFYRWFFRSEFVK
;
A
#
# COMPACT_ATOMS: atom_id res chain seq x y z
N MET A 1 -7.13 -26.81 -14.58
CA MET A 1 -6.96 -25.35 -14.43
C MET A 1 -5.48 -25.07 -14.36
N ILE A 2 -4.89 -24.53 -15.43
CA ILE A 2 -3.52 -24.04 -15.40
C ILE A 2 -3.58 -22.72 -14.61
N VAL A 3 -2.84 -22.62 -13.51
CA VAL A 3 -2.77 -21.39 -12.71
C VAL A 3 -1.99 -20.37 -13.53
N SER A 4 -2.58 -19.21 -13.82
CA SER A 4 -1.91 -18.13 -14.53
C SER A 4 -0.91 -17.40 -13.62
N TRP A 5 0.09 -16.74 -14.21
CA TRP A 5 1.14 -16.04 -13.44
C TRP A 5 0.56 -14.94 -12.54
N GLU A 6 -0.49 -14.26 -13.00
CA GLU A 6 -1.24 -13.24 -12.26
C GLU A 6 -1.79 -13.80 -10.96
N ARG A 7 -2.40 -14.99 -11.01
CA ARG A 7 -2.97 -15.64 -9.83
C ARG A 7 -1.88 -16.05 -8.84
N ILE A 8 -0.70 -16.45 -9.30
CA ILE A 8 0.45 -16.76 -8.42
C ILE A 8 0.90 -15.49 -7.70
N ILE A 9 1.03 -14.36 -8.41
CA ILE A 9 1.41 -13.07 -7.83
C ILE A 9 0.39 -12.64 -6.76
N LEU A 10 -0.91 -12.71 -7.06
CA LEU A 10 -1.96 -12.37 -6.11
C LEU A 10 -1.88 -13.24 -4.85
N ILE A 11 -1.80 -14.57 -5.00
CA ILE A 11 -1.67 -15.50 -3.86
C ILE A 11 -0.41 -15.18 -3.05
N ALA A 12 0.72 -14.90 -3.71
CA ALA A 12 1.96 -14.54 -3.03
C ALA A 12 1.80 -13.26 -2.18
N VAL A 13 1.14 -12.21 -2.72
CA VAL A 13 0.87 -10.98 -1.96
C VAL A 13 0.03 -11.28 -0.71
N TRP A 14 -1.02 -12.10 -0.83
CA TRP A 14 -1.84 -12.50 0.30
C TRP A 14 -1.05 -13.29 1.35
N VAL A 15 -0.26 -14.27 0.94
CA VAL A 15 0.56 -15.08 1.85
C VAL A 15 1.59 -14.21 2.58
N ILE A 16 2.27 -13.32 1.86
CA ILE A 16 3.26 -12.39 2.44
C ILE A 16 2.58 -11.43 3.42
N ALA A 17 1.44 -10.86 3.06
CA ALA A 17 0.72 -9.92 3.93
C ALA A 17 0.19 -10.60 5.20
N ILE A 18 -0.40 -11.79 5.08
CA ILE A 18 -0.84 -12.60 6.22
C ILE A 18 0.34 -12.97 7.10
N ALA A 19 1.46 -13.42 6.52
CA ALA A 19 2.67 -13.72 7.29
C ALA A 19 3.18 -12.50 8.04
N ALA A 20 3.21 -11.33 7.39
CA ALA A 20 3.62 -10.06 7.98
C ALA A 20 2.76 -9.70 9.22
N PHE A 21 1.46 -9.94 9.21
CA PHE A 21 0.63 -9.73 10.42
C PHE A 21 1.11 -10.52 11.64
N PHE A 22 1.62 -11.74 11.47
CA PHE A 22 2.12 -12.55 12.58
C PHE A 22 3.43 -12.02 13.17
N PHE A 23 4.22 -11.28 12.40
CA PHE A 23 5.47 -10.66 12.86
C PHE A 23 5.25 -9.33 13.59
N ILE A 24 4.02 -8.80 13.64
CA ILE A 24 3.70 -7.58 14.39
C ILE A 24 3.71 -7.89 15.91
N PRO A 25 4.58 -7.23 16.71
CA PRO A 25 4.64 -7.45 18.15
C PRO A 25 3.30 -7.17 18.83
N LYS A 26 2.93 -8.00 19.83
CA LYS A 26 1.62 -7.88 20.52
C LYS A 26 1.32 -6.47 21.02
N ARG A 27 2.33 -5.74 21.50
CA ARG A 27 2.21 -4.36 22.01
C ARG A 27 1.75 -3.33 20.95
N HIS A 28 2.04 -3.57 19.67
CA HIS A 28 1.73 -2.67 18.56
C HIS A 28 0.52 -3.10 17.73
N ARG A 29 -0.20 -4.17 18.13
CA ARG A 29 -1.33 -4.69 17.34
C ARG A 29 -2.48 -3.70 17.19
N ARG A 30 -2.78 -2.93 18.23
CA ARG A 30 -3.81 -1.88 18.19
C ARG A 30 -3.45 -0.78 17.21
N GLU A 31 -2.19 -0.32 17.26
CA GLU A 31 -1.66 0.68 16.33
C GLU A 31 -1.71 0.16 14.89
N ALA A 32 -1.25 -1.08 14.67
CA ALA A 32 -1.28 -1.74 13.37
C ALA A 32 -2.68 -1.82 12.78
N GLN A 33 -3.70 -2.20 13.56
CA GLN A 33 -5.08 -2.28 13.08
C GLN A 33 -5.59 -0.91 12.62
N VAL A 34 -5.30 0.16 13.37
CA VAL A 34 -5.73 1.52 13.03
C VAL A 34 -5.04 1.98 11.73
N ILE A 35 -3.72 1.78 11.62
CA ILE A 35 -2.97 2.15 10.40
C ILE A 35 -3.49 1.35 9.20
N PHE A 36 -3.69 0.05 9.36
CA PHE A 36 -4.15 -0.84 8.29
C PHE A 36 -5.52 -0.42 7.76
N LEU A 37 -6.51 -0.26 8.64
CA LEU A 37 -7.87 0.14 8.26
C LEU A 37 -7.90 1.55 7.63
N PHE A 38 -7.12 2.48 8.17
CA PHE A 38 -7.06 3.83 7.62
C PHE A 38 -6.41 3.85 6.23
N GLN A 39 -5.36 3.04 6.02
CA GLN A 39 -4.73 2.91 4.71
C GLN A 39 -5.67 2.26 3.68
N GLN A 40 -6.45 1.24 4.07
CA GLN A 40 -7.48 0.65 3.21
C GLN A 40 -8.46 1.71 2.73
N PHE A 41 -8.96 2.54 3.65
CA PHE A 41 -9.87 3.62 3.31
C PHE A 41 -9.27 4.61 2.31
N LEU A 42 -8.05 5.08 2.54
CA LEU A 42 -7.37 6.02 1.65
C LEU A 42 -7.13 5.43 0.26
N SER A 43 -6.59 4.20 0.21
CA SER A 43 -6.23 3.54 -1.04
C SER A 43 -7.45 3.19 -1.87
N TRP A 44 -8.52 2.70 -1.25
CA TRP A 44 -9.76 2.37 -1.95
C TRP A 44 -10.42 3.60 -2.58
N ILE A 45 -10.50 4.73 -1.86
CA ILE A 45 -11.02 5.98 -2.43
C ILE A 45 -10.17 6.44 -3.62
N LEU A 46 -8.85 6.44 -3.47
CA LEU A 46 -7.96 6.90 -4.52
C LEU A 46 -8.04 5.99 -5.75
N GLY A 47 -8.02 4.67 -5.56
CA GLY A 47 -8.13 3.71 -6.65
C GLY A 47 -9.46 3.84 -7.39
N LEU A 48 -10.58 4.05 -6.68
CA LEU A 48 -11.86 4.32 -7.33
C LEU A 48 -11.82 5.59 -8.17
N ILE A 49 -11.23 6.68 -7.67
CA ILE A 49 -11.08 7.93 -8.45
C ILE A 49 -10.27 7.68 -9.72
N VAL A 50 -9.12 7.00 -9.62
CA VAL A 50 -8.24 6.77 -10.77
C VAL A 50 -8.91 5.88 -11.82
N VAL A 51 -9.59 4.81 -11.39
CA VAL A 51 -10.29 3.90 -12.30
C VAL A 51 -11.54 4.54 -12.92
N GLN A 52 -12.31 5.31 -12.16
CA GLN A 52 -13.50 5.99 -12.67
C GLN A 52 -13.19 7.06 -13.71
N ASN A 53 -12.03 7.71 -13.59
CA ASN A 53 -11.54 8.66 -14.59
C ASN A 53 -10.88 7.96 -15.81
N GLY A 54 -10.81 6.62 -15.82
CA GLY A 54 -10.24 5.85 -16.91
C GLY A 54 -8.73 5.99 -17.05
N TRP A 55 -8.03 6.45 -16.02
CA TRP A 55 -6.57 6.68 -16.08
C TRP A 55 -5.80 5.37 -15.97
N LEU A 56 -6.31 4.43 -15.18
CA LEU A 56 -5.74 3.12 -14.90
C LEU A 56 -6.87 2.08 -14.90
N GLN A 57 -6.60 0.88 -15.38
CA GLN A 57 -7.53 -0.24 -15.30
C GLN A 57 -6.86 -1.51 -14.77
N TYR A 58 -7.70 -2.42 -14.28
CA TYR A 58 -7.31 -3.75 -13.82
C TYR A 58 -8.03 -4.78 -14.72
N PRO A 59 -7.38 -5.26 -15.80
CA PRO A 59 -8.01 -6.22 -16.72
C PRO A 59 -8.37 -7.53 -16.03
N VAL A 60 -7.42 -8.12 -15.30
CA VAL A 60 -7.64 -9.29 -14.45
C VAL A 60 -7.99 -8.85 -13.04
N ARG A 61 -9.19 -9.22 -12.57
CA ARG A 61 -9.74 -8.82 -11.26
C ARG A 61 -10.15 -10.02 -10.42
N GLU A 62 -10.00 -9.88 -9.11
CA GLU A 62 -10.40 -10.89 -8.12
C GLU A 62 -11.90 -10.84 -7.84
N LEU A 63 -12.50 -9.65 -7.91
CA LEU A 63 -13.92 -9.39 -7.69
C LEU A 63 -14.50 -8.67 -8.90
N HIS A 64 -15.52 -9.23 -9.53
CA HIS A 64 -16.15 -8.63 -10.72
C HIS A 64 -16.78 -7.25 -10.44
N GLU A 65 -17.37 -7.08 -9.25
CA GLU A 65 -18.05 -5.84 -8.85
C GLU A 65 -17.08 -4.73 -8.41
N ASN A 66 -15.86 -5.09 -7.97
CA ASN A 66 -14.86 -4.09 -7.61
C ASN A 66 -14.10 -3.67 -8.86
N ARG A 67 -14.12 -2.37 -9.19
CA ARG A 67 -13.42 -1.86 -10.37
C ARG A 67 -11.91 -1.72 -10.16
N THR A 68 -11.45 -1.84 -8.92
CA THR A 68 -10.06 -1.71 -8.49
C THR A 68 -9.46 -3.05 -8.05
N SER A 69 -8.13 -3.11 -7.90
CA SER A 69 -7.45 -4.30 -7.35
C SER A 69 -7.76 -4.47 -5.86
N PHE A 70 -8.48 -5.55 -5.54
CA PHE A 70 -8.82 -5.87 -4.16
C PHE A 70 -7.57 -6.21 -3.35
N THR A 71 -6.65 -7.00 -3.91
CA THR A 71 -5.42 -7.42 -3.22
C THR A 71 -4.52 -6.24 -2.88
N PHE A 72 -4.35 -5.29 -3.81
CA PHE A 72 -3.51 -4.11 -3.56
C PHE A 72 -4.13 -3.23 -2.47
N GLU A 73 -5.38 -2.82 -2.62
CA GLU A 73 -6.03 -1.84 -1.75
C GLU A 73 -6.37 -2.37 -0.37
N PHE A 74 -6.77 -3.64 -0.27
CA PHE A 74 -7.25 -4.20 0.99
C PHE A 74 -6.23 -5.05 1.74
N MET A 75 -5.12 -5.43 1.12
CA MET A 75 -4.18 -6.34 1.75
C MET A 75 -2.72 -5.89 1.63
N GLY A 76 -2.17 -5.87 0.41
CA GLY A 76 -0.76 -5.62 0.17
C GLY A 76 -0.32 -4.20 0.57
N TYR A 77 -1.03 -3.18 0.11
CA TYR A 77 -0.64 -1.80 0.39
C TYR A 77 -0.86 -1.40 1.87
N PRO A 78 -1.99 -1.74 2.51
CA PRO A 78 -2.21 -1.49 3.93
C PRO A 78 -1.17 -2.13 4.87
N ILE A 79 -0.74 -3.38 4.62
CA ILE A 79 0.27 -4.01 5.48
C ILE A 79 1.63 -3.30 5.34
N ILE A 80 1.99 -2.84 4.14
CA ILE A 80 3.22 -2.07 3.95
C ILE A 80 3.16 -0.75 4.74
N ALA A 81 2.02 -0.07 4.73
CA ALA A 81 1.82 1.15 5.50
C ALA A 81 1.96 0.92 7.01
N VAL A 82 1.48 -0.21 7.53
CA VAL A 82 1.68 -0.61 8.94
C VAL A 82 3.16 -0.67 9.28
N TYR A 83 3.96 -1.37 8.48
CA TYR A 83 5.40 -1.51 8.74
C TYR A 83 6.14 -0.18 8.61
N MET A 84 5.83 0.60 7.57
CA MET A 84 6.41 1.93 7.40
C MET A 84 6.18 2.79 8.65
N ASN A 85 4.94 2.84 9.15
CA ASN A 85 4.56 3.63 10.31
C ASN A 85 5.18 3.14 11.63
N LEU A 86 5.03 1.85 11.96
CA LEU A 86 5.50 1.29 13.23
C LEU A 86 7.02 1.35 13.39
N TYR A 87 7.75 1.17 12.29
CA TYR A 87 9.22 1.15 12.29
C TYR A 87 9.84 2.48 11.85
N TYR A 88 9.04 3.55 11.75
CA TYR A 88 9.55 4.86 11.37
C TYR A 88 10.67 5.34 12.32
N PRO A 89 11.85 5.71 11.81
CA PRO A 89 13.04 5.93 12.65
C PRO A 89 13.06 7.33 13.30
N VAL A 90 12.14 7.58 14.25
CA VAL A 90 11.95 8.88 14.92
C VAL A 90 13.24 9.43 15.56
N LYS A 91 14.14 8.57 16.05
CA LYS A 91 15.38 8.98 16.72
C LYS A 91 16.56 9.26 15.78
N LYS A 92 16.43 9.02 14.47
CA LYS A 92 17.52 9.21 13.48
C LYS A 92 17.53 10.64 12.91
N SER A 93 18.52 11.00 12.11
CA SER A 93 18.60 12.31 11.46
C SER A 93 17.44 12.55 10.48
N ALA A 94 17.15 13.82 10.17
CA ALA A 94 16.11 14.19 9.22
C ALA A 94 16.30 13.54 7.84
N TRP A 95 17.56 13.43 7.38
CA TRP A 95 17.90 12.78 6.12
C TRP A 95 17.55 11.29 6.11
N VAL A 96 17.88 10.55 7.17
CA VAL A 96 17.55 9.12 7.29
C VAL A 96 16.04 8.92 7.32
N ARG A 97 15.31 9.79 8.02
CA ARG A 97 13.85 9.78 8.07
C ARG A 97 13.21 10.04 6.70
N PHE A 98 13.75 11.01 5.96
CA PHE A 98 13.32 11.33 4.61
C PHE A 98 13.56 10.14 3.66
N LEU A 99 14.77 9.59 3.63
CA LEU A 99 15.10 8.43 2.80
C LEU A 99 14.22 7.22 3.15
N TYR A 100 14.01 6.96 4.44
CA TYR A 100 13.12 5.89 4.89
C TYR A 100 11.71 6.09 4.34
N MET A 101 11.15 7.30 4.43
CA MET A 101 9.81 7.61 3.90
C MET A 101 9.75 7.48 2.37
N MET A 102 10.78 7.91 1.64
CA MET A 102 10.82 7.83 0.16
C MET A 102 11.05 6.41 -0.37
N ALA A 103 11.72 5.55 0.39
CA ALA A 103 12.05 4.20 -0.05
C ALA A 103 10.80 3.34 -0.30
N TYR A 104 9.75 3.51 0.52
CA TYR A 104 8.50 2.76 0.38
C TYR A 104 7.74 3.07 -0.93
N PRO A 105 7.37 4.33 -1.24
CA PRO A 105 6.71 4.63 -2.50
C PRO A 105 7.59 4.28 -3.70
N ALA A 106 8.91 4.49 -3.63
CA ALA A 106 9.82 4.08 -4.70
C ALA A 106 9.76 2.57 -4.96
N ALA A 107 9.87 1.75 -3.91
CA ALA A 107 9.83 0.30 -4.03
C ALA A 107 8.47 -0.20 -4.55
N ILE A 108 7.36 0.33 -4.04
CA ILE A 108 6.02 -0.04 -4.50
C ILE A 108 5.85 0.34 -5.97
N THR A 109 6.21 1.55 -6.38
CA THR A 109 6.08 1.98 -7.78
C THR A 109 6.94 1.15 -8.72
N VAL A 110 8.17 0.78 -8.32
CA VAL A 110 9.01 -0.12 -9.15
C VAL A 110 8.32 -1.48 -9.33
N ILE A 111 7.79 -2.06 -8.25
CA ILE A 111 7.05 -3.34 -8.33
C ILE A 111 5.79 -3.18 -9.20
N GLU A 112 5.06 -2.08 -9.04
CA GLU A 112 3.85 -1.79 -9.81
C GLU A 112 4.14 -1.68 -11.30
N VAL A 113 5.18 -0.94 -11.70
CA VAL A 113 5.62 -0.83 -13.09
C VAL A 113 6.08 -2.19 -13.64
N MET A 114 6.78 -3.01 -12.82
CA MET A 114 7.12 -4.36 -13.25
C MET A 114 5.89 -5.23 -13.48
N ILE A 115 4.86 -5.12 -12.63
CA ILE A 115 3.59 -5.83 -12.79
C ILE A 115 2.86 -5.34 -14.05
N GLU A 116 2.81 -4.03 -14.28
CA GLU A 116 2.16 -3.43 -15.44
C GLU A 116 2.80 -3.86 -16.76
N VAL A 117 4.15 -3.87 -16.84
CA VAL A 117 4.86 -4.24 -18.08
C VAL A 117 4.76 -5.74 -18.39
N HIS A 118 4.61 -6.61 -17.38
CA HIS A 118 4.73 -8.06 -17.56
C HIS A 118 3.43 -8.84 -17.35
N THR A 119 2.34 -8.21 -16.91
CA THR A 119 1.10 -8.89 -16.55
C THR A 119 -0.14 -8.06 -16.89
N GLU A 120 -1.29 -8.72 -16.95
CA GLU A 120 -2.58 -8.06 -17.15
C GLU A 120 -3.26 -7.66 -15.82
N LEU A 121 -2.49 -7.54 -14.74
CA LEU A 121 -3.01 -7.12 -13.44
C LEU A 121 -3.25 -5.62 -13.40
N ILE A 122 -2.43 -4.81 -14.07
CA ILE A 122 -2.49 -3.35 -14.07
C ILE A 122 -2.22 -2.89 -15.50
N GLU A 123 -3.01 -1.94 -15.98
CA GLU A 123 -2.78 -1.32 -17.28
C GLU A 123 -2.94 0.20 -17.16
N TYR A 124 -1.91 0.92 -17.58
CA TYR A 124 -1.90 2.38 -17.58
C TYR A 124 -2.46 2.92 -18.91
N MET A 125 -3.56 3.66 -18.85
CA MET A 125 -4.17 4.27 -20.04
C MET A 125 -3.59 5.67 -20.30
N THR A 126 -3.86 6.59 -19.37
CA THR A 126 -3.26 7.94 -19.34
C THR A 126 -2.48 8.19 -18.06
N TRP A 127 -2.51 7.21 -17.14
CA TRP A 127 -1.72 7.21 -15.92
C TRP A 127 -0.26 6.94 -16.24
N THR A 128 0.62 7.41 -15.36
CA THR A 128 2.06 7.22 -15.52
C THR A 128 2.67 6.88 -14.17
N TRP A 129 3.84 6.24 -14.19
CA TRP A 129 4.52 5.77 -12.97
C TRP A 129 4.76 6.89 -11.94
N TYR A 130 4.98 8.14 -12.37
CA TYR A 130 5.21 9.24 -11.44
C TYR A 130 3.93 9.66 -10.70
N TRP A 131 2.75 9.47 -11.28
CA TRP A 131 1.48 9.65 -10.58
C TRP A 131 1.25 8.54 -9.54
N SER A 132 1.65 7.30 -9.82
CA SER A 132 1.67 6.23 -8.81
C SER A 132 2.62 6.58 -7.67
N PHE A 133 3.86 6.98 -7.98
CA PHE A 133 4.81 7.39 -6.96
C PHE A 133 4.27 8.51 -6.07
N LEU A 134 3.72 9.58 -6.68
CA LEU A 134 3.21 10.73 -5.95
C LEU A 134 1.99 10.38 -5.08
N SER A 135 1.05 9.60 -5.61
CA SER A 135 -0.15 9.18 -4.88
C SER A 135 0.17 8.22 -3.74
N ILE A 136 1.08 7.26 -3.94
CA ILE A 136 1.54 6.34 -2.90
C ILE A 136 2.28 7.13 -1.81
N TRP A 137 3.20 8.01 -2.19
CA TRP A 137 3.89 8.88 -1.22
C TRP A 137 2.89 9.72 -0.40
N ALA A 138 1.95 10.39 -1.07
CA ALA A 138 0.98 11.25 -0.41
C ALA A 138 0.10 10.45 0.56
N THR A 139 -0.42 9.29 0.16
CA THR A 139 -1.28 8.47 1.01
C THR A 139 -0.54 7.85 2.19
N LEU A 140 0.70 7.35 2.01
CA LEU A 140 1.56 6.92 3.12
C LEU A 140 1.86 8.07 4.09
N TYR A 141 2.14 9.26 3.57
CA TYR A 141 2.44 10.43 4.40
C TYR A 141 1.20 10.88 5.19
N ILE A 142 0.02 10.91 4.58
CA ILE A 142 -1.25 11.20 5.26
C ILE A 142 -1.52 10.15 6.35
N SER A 143 -1.33 8.87 6.05
CA SER A 143 -1.44 7.77 7.01
C SER A 143 -0.50 7.96 8.21
N PHE A 144 0.74 8.40 7.95
CA PHE A 144 1.70 8.73 8.99
C PHE A 144 1.30 9.92 9.86
N LEU A 145 0.80 11.00 9.26
CA LEU A 145 0.28 12.14 10.02
C LEU A 145 -0.91 11.74 10.89
N PHE A 146 -1.86 10.97 10.33
CA PHE A 146 -3.03 10.47 11.05
C PHE A 146 -2.64 9.57 12.22
N TYR A 147 -1.77 8.58 12.00
CA TYR A 147 -1.29 7.68 13.05
C TYR A 147 -0.66 8.43 14.21
N ARG A 148 0.23 9.39 13.93
CA ARG A 148 0.89 10.19 14.97
C ARG A 148 -0.06 11.12 15.71
N TRP A 149 -1.06 11.67 15.02
CA TRP A 149 -2.10 12.46 15.65
C TRP A 149 -2.99 11.60 16.56
N PHE A 150 -3.42 10.44 16.08
CA PHE A 150 -4.34 9.56 16.80
C PHE A 150 -3.71 8.95 18.06
N PHE A 151 -2.42 8.57 18.00
CA PHE A 151 -1.67 8.01 19.13
C PHE A 151 -0.77 9.03 19.83
N ARG A 152 -1.03 10.33 19.70
CA ARG A 152 -0.17 11.40 20.25
C ARG A 152 0.14 11.22 21.75
N SER A 153 -0.79 10.70 22.54
CA SER A 153 -0.59 10.45 23.98
C SER A 153 0.44 9.36 24.29
N GLU A 154 0.68 8.42 23.38
CA GLU A 154 1.70 7.38 23.50
C GLU A 154 3.10 7.90 23.14
N PHE A 155 3.20 9.02 22.39
CA PHE A 155 4.45 9.67 22.01
C PHE A 155 4.89 10.81 22.94
N VAL A 156 4.04 11.24 23.88
CA VAL A 156 4.29 12.35 24.83
C VAL A 156 4.78 11.83 26.19
N LYS A 157 4.92 10.52 26.36
CA LYS A 157 5.60 9.90 27.53
C LYS A 157 7.10 9.74 27.26
#